data_AF-A0A2T2UXY6-F1
#
_entry.id   AF-A0A2T2UXY6-F1
#
_cell.length_a   1.000
_cell.length_b   1.000
_cell.length_c   1.000
_cell.angle_alpha   90.00
_cell.angle_beta   90.00
_cell.angle_gamma   90.00
#
_symmetry.space_group_name_H-M   'P 1'
#
loop_
_entity.id
_entity.type
_entity.pdbx_description
1 polymer ?
#
loop_
_entity_poly.entity_id
_entity_poly.type
_entity_poly.pdbx_seq_one_letter_code
_entity_poly.pdbx_strand_id
1 'polypeptide(L)'
;MRVLLIHAFRGATAGLLIGGLLLACSGPAPNDPGTASGPDAGPRVYHVQLQFTDDKDDAAALLGRAQQWWREQPPGEHPSRVEGLRTSDQPVTIVWKAPFYRVRLGPFATETQAKRVLDAARPTFPDAFVAPERIEDP
;
A
#
# COMPACT_ATOMS: atom_id res chain seq x y z
N MET A 1 5.89 38.15 -9.88
CA MET A 1 6.80 38.64 -10.95
C MET A 1 8.11 39.09 -10.31
N ARG A 2 9.19 38.33 -10.51
CA ARG A 2 10.58 38.80 -10.37
C ARG A 2 11.42 38.09 -11.44
N VAL A 3 12.22 38.89 -12.11
CA VAL A 3 12.88 38.67 -13.39
C VAL A 3 14.29 38.09 -13.18
N LEU A 4 14.61 37.05 -13.96
CA LEU A 4 15.86 36.76 -14.68
C LEU A 4 17.22 37.10 -14.04
N LEU A 5 18.12 36.12 -13.94
CA LEU A 5 19.50 36.34 -14.34
C LEU A 5 20.16 35.08 -14.91
N ILE A 6 20.43 35.15 -16.20
CA ILE A 6 21.26 34.27 -17.01
C ILE A 6 22.71 34.48 -16.59
N HIS A 7 23.45 33.40 -16.32
CA HIS A 7 24.90 33.41 -16.45
C HIS A 7 25.32 32.25 -17.34
N ALA A 8 25.58 32.60 -18.59
CA ALA A 8 26.34 31.79 -19.50
C ALA A 8 27.81 31.79 -19.04
N PHE A 9 28.38 30.60 -18.84
CA PHE A 9 29.83 30.43 -18.77
C PHE A 9 30.24 29.42 -19.84
N ARG A 10 30.71 29.95 -20.97
CA ARG A 10 31.47 29.22 -21.99
C ARG A 10 32.89 29.07 -21.47
N GLY A 11 33.33 27.84 -21.22
CA GLY A 11 34.72 27.50 -20.99
C GLY A 11 35.06 26.26 -21.82
N ALA A 12 35.84 26.46 -22.88
CA ALA A 12 36.37 25.41 -23.73
C ALA A 12 37.65 24.86 -23.10
N THR A 13 37.74 23.55 -22.89
CA THR A 13 39.01 22.84 -22.75
C THR A 13 38.90 21.45 -23.36
N ALA A 14 39.74 21.25 -24.37
CA ALA A 14 39.99 19.97 -25.01
C ALA A 14 40.62 18.98 -24.02
N GLY A 15 40.11 17.76 -24.00
CA GLY A 15 40.66 16.62 -23.27
C GLY A 15 40.61 15.39 -24.17
N LEU A 16 41.80 14.99 -24.59
CA LEU A 16 42.13 13.91 -25.52
C LEU A 16 41.99 12.53 -24.82
N LEU A 17 41.62 11.50 -25.61
CA LEU A 17 42.04 10.09 -25.51
C LEU A 17 41.29 9.04 -24.65
N ILE A 18 40.85 8.02 -25.40
CA ILE A 18 40.95 6.57 -25.15
C ILE A 18 39.91 5.95 -24.20
N GLY A 19 39.01 5.16 -24.78
CA GLY A 19 38.17 4.22 -24.05
C GLY A 19 37.12 3.50 -24.89
N GLY A 20 37.39 3.25 -26.17
CA GLY A 20 36.48 2.52 -27.05
C GLY A 20 36.79 1.03 -27.09
N LEU A 21 36.31 0.28 -26.11
CA LEU A 21 36.06 -1.15 -26.30
C LEU A 21 34.70 -1.49 -25.68
N LEU A 22 33.71 -1.58 -26.56
CA LEU A 22 32.34 -1.98 -26.28
C LEU A 22 32.33 -3.43 -25.81
N LEU A 23 32.32 -3.66 -24.50
CA LEU A 23 31.80 -4.91 -23.94
C LEU A 23 30.28 -4.86 -24.02
N ALA A 24 29.77 -5.26 -25.19
CA ALA A 24 28.39 -5.62 -25.38
C ALA A 24 28.07 -6.85 -24.52
N CYS A 25 27.68 -6.63 -23.28
CA CYS A 25 26.93 -7.63 -22.52
C CYS A 25 25.50 -7.65 -23.08
N SER A 26 25.32 -8.38 -24.18
CA SER A 26 24.00 -8.80 -24.66
C SER A 26 23.41 -9.80 -23.66
N GLY A 27 22.83 -9.29 -22.57
CA GLY A 27 21.96 -10.08 -21.71
C GLY A 27 20.59 -10.21 -22.38
N PRO A 28 20.00 -11.40 -22.50
CA PRO A 28 18.66 -11.55 -23.05
C PRO A 28 17.67 -10.80 -22.15
N ALA A 29 16.94 -9.85 -22.72
CA ALA A 29 15.76 -9.27 -22.10
C ALA A 29 14.61 -10.27 -22.21
N PRO A 30 14.02 -10.75 -21.11
CA PRO A 30 12.72 -11.39 -21.14
C PRO A 30 11.65 -10.29 -21.01
N ASN A 31 10.79 -10.22 -22.02
CA ASN A 31 9.48 -9.60 -21.93
C ASN A 31 8.64 -10.34 -20.87
N ASP A 32 8.10 -9.63 -19.87
CA ASP A 32 6.66 -9.58 -19.55
C ASP A 32 6.42 -8.80 -18.23
N PRO A 33 5.48 -7.84 -18.19
CA PRO A 33 5.06 -7.18 -16.97
C PRO A 33 4.03 -8.06 -16.23
N GLY A 34 4.51 -9.07 -15.52
CA GLY A 34 3.63 -9.88 -14.69
C GLY A 34 4.36 -11.06 -14.08
N THR A 35 4.26 -11.21 -12.76
CA THR A 35 4.79 -12.34 -11.98
C THR A 35 6.23 -12.19 -11.49
N ALA A 36 6.46 -11.23 -10.59
CA ALA A 36 7.39 -11.48 -9.49
C ALA A 36 6.70 -12.38 -8.45
N SER A 37 6.46 -13.65 -8.79
CA SER A 37 6.20 -14.69 -7.80
C SER A 37 7.52 -15.40 -7.54
N GLY A 38 8.29 -14.86 -6.60
CA GLY A 38 9.36 -15.64 -5.98
C GLY A 38 8.77 -16.89 -5.31
N PRO A 39 9.51 -18.00 -5.27
CA PRO A 39 9.04 -19.21 -4.62
C PRO A 39 8.89 -18.95 -3.11
N ASP A 40 7.75 -19.39 -2.55
CA ASP A 40 7.44 -19.38 -1.11
C ASP A 40 7.06 -18.03 -0.48
N ALA A 41 5.98 -17.42 -0.98
CA ALA A 41 5.21 -16.48 -0.17
C ALA A 41 3.86 -17.15 0.15
N GLY A 42 3.69 -17.64 1.38
CA GLY A 42 2.45 -18.26 1.86
C GLY A 42 1.17 -17.42 1.61
N PRO A 43 -0.02 -17.97 1.90
CA PRO A 43 -1.29 -17.33 1.60
C PRO A 43 -1.36 -15.91 2.19
N ARG A 44 -1.99 -14.98 1.43
CA ARG A 44 -2.12 -13.58 1.82
C ARG A 44 -3.59 -13.20 1.94
N VAL A 45 -3.84 -12.30 2.87
CA VAL A 45 -5.08 -11.51 2.93
C VAL A 45 -4.77 -10.04 2.81
N TYR A 46 -5.80 -9.26 2.53
CA TYR A 46 -5.67 -7.84 2.26
C TYR A 46 -6.52 -7.07 3.24
N HIS A 47 -5.94 -6.02 3.83
CA HIS A 47 -6.64 -5.08 4.69
C HIS A 47 -6.69 -3.72 4.04
N VAL A 48 -7.71 -2.94 4.35
CA VAL A 48 -7.68 -1.48 4.16
C VAL A 48 -7.19 -0.86 5.46
N GLN A 49 -5.94 -0.41 5.49
CA GLN A 49 -5.36 0.33 6.60
C GLN A 49 -5.92 1.75 6.57
N LEU A 50 -6.62 2.17 7.63
CA LEU A 50 -7.26 3.48 7.69
C LEU A 50 -6.30 4.55 8.24
N GLN A 51 -5.59 4.23 9.32
CA GLN A 51 -4.63 5.14 9.94
C GLN A 51 -3.62 4.38 10.81
N PHE A 52 -2.46 5.00 11.02
CA PHE A 52 -1.51 4.69 12.09
C PHE A 52 -1.55 5.80 13.14
N THR A 53 -1.62 5.45 14.41
CA THR A 53 -1.50 6.41 15.51
C THR A 53 -0.77 5.76 16.68
N ASP A 54 0.04 6.51 17.41
CA ASP A 54 0.66 6.10 18.68
C ASP A 54 -0.25 6.38 19.88
N ASP A 55 -1.32 7.15 19.69
CA ASP A 55 -2.35 7.44 20.68
C ASP A 55 -3.47 6.37 20.65
N LYS A 56 -3.72 5.76 21.81
CA LYS A 56 -4.70 4.69 21.96
C LYS A 56 -6.15 5.18 21.87
N ASP A 57 -6.42 6.39 22.38
CA ASP A 57 -7.76 6.96 22.41
C ASP A 57 -8.16 7.43 21.00
N ASP A 58 -7.22 7.98 20.23
CA ASP A 58 -7.42 8.27 18.81
C ASP A 58 -7.72 6.99 18.01
N ALA A 59 -7.00 5.90 18.29
CA ALA A 59 -7.26 4.61 17.64
C ALA A 59 -8.67 4.08 17.97
N ALA A 60 -9.11 4.20 19.23
CA ALA A 60 -10.43 3.80 19.67
C ALA A 60 -11.55 4.67 19.05
N ALA A 61 -11.34 5.98 18.98
CA ALA A 61 -12.28 6.90 18.35
C ALA A 61 -12.39 6.62 16.84
N LEU A 62 -11.27 6.35 16.16
CA LEU A 62 -11.27 5.99 14.75
C LEU A 62 -11.96 4.63 14.51
N LEU A 63 -11.73 3.64 15.36
CA LEU A 63 -12.41 2.34 15.30
C LEU A 63 -13.93 2.53 15.33
N GLY A 64 -14.45 3.33 16.27
CA GLY A 64 -15.89 3.60 16.38
C GLY A 64 -16.46 4.26 15.11
N ARG A 65 -15.79 5.29 14.59
CA ARG A 65 -16.21 5.95 13.34
C ARG A 65 -16.19 4.99 12.15
N ALA A 66 -15.17 4.16 12.02
CA ALA A 66 -15.05 3.19 10.93
C ALA A 66 -16.08 2.06 11.03
N GLN A 67 -16.42 1.60 12.23
CA GLN A 67 -17.50 0.62 12.44
C GLN A 67 -18.88 1.20 12.11
N GLN A 68 -19.12 2.47 12.45
CA GLN A 68 -20.34 3.17 12.04
C GLN A 68 -20.40 3.29 10.51
N TRP A 69 -19.34 3.81 9.90
CA TRP A 69 -19.23 3.95 8.44
C TRP A 69 -19.49 2.63 7.71
N TRP A 70 -18.92 1.52 8.18
CA TRP A 70 -19.12 0.21 7.57
C TRP A 70 -20.59 -0.25 7.62
N ARG A 71 -21.28 -0.02 8.74
CA ARG A 71 -22.70 -0.38 8.90
C ARG A 71 -23.63 0.46 8.02
N GLU A 72 -23.23 1.67 7.67
CA GLU A 72 -23.99 2.58 6.82
C GLU A 72 -23.81 2.27 5.32
N GLN A 73 -22.84 1.42 4.94
CA GLN A 73 -22.69 1.05 3.53
C GLN A 73 -23.85 0.16 3.06
N PRO A 74 -24.32 0.32 1.80
CA PRO A 74 -25.38 -0.51 1.24
C PRO A 74 -25.01 -2.01 1.31
N PRO A 75 -25.96 -2.93 1.63
CA PRO A 75 -25.67 -4.36 1.73
C PRO A 75 -25.08 -4.99 0.47
N GLY A 76 -25.36 -4.42 -0.72
CA GLY A 76 -24.79 -4.87 -1.99
C GLY A 76 -23.35 -4.39 -2.25
N GLU A 77 -22.84 -3.48 -1.43
CA GLU A 77 -21.51 -2.88 -1.54
C GLU A 77 -20.54 -3.41 -0.47
N HIS A 78 -20.96 -4.33 0.39
CA HIS A 78 -20.07 -5.05 1.31
C HIS A 78 -19.40 -6.23 0.58
N PRO A 79 -18.14 -6.12 0.12
CA PRO A 79 -17.43 -7.30 -0.32
C PRO A 79 -17.28 -8.27 0.86
N SER A 80 -17.41 -9.56 0.56
CA SER A 80 -17.23 -10.63 1.52
C SER A 80 -15.87 -10.52 2.21
N ARG A 81 -15.89 -10.64 3.54
CA ARG A 81 -14.68 -10.72 4.36
C ARG A 81 -14.26 -12.17 4.52
N VAL A 82 -12.99 -12.39 4.82
CA VAL A 82 -12.50 -13.73 5.18
C VAL A 82 -12.83 -13.99 6.64
N GLU A 83 -13.71 -14.96 6.88
CA GLU A 83 -14.11 -15.39 8.22
C GLU A 83 -13.12 -16.44 8.77
N GLY A 84 -13.11 -16.63 10.10
CA GLY A 84 -12.35 -17.72 10.75
C GLY A 84 -10.83 -17.51 10.83
N LEU A 85 -10.30 -16.38 10.37
CA LEU A 85 -8.95 -15.95 10.73
C LEU A 85 -8.94 -15.48 12.18
N ARG A 86 -7.78 -15.50 12.86
CA ARG A 86 -7.60 -14.95 14.23
C ARG A 86 -7.98 -13.46 14.38
N THR A 87 -8.38 -12.81 13.29
CA THR A 87 -8.96 -11.47 13.26
C THR A 87 -10.42 -11.55 13.69
N SER A 88 -10.83 -10.74 14.67
CA SER A 88 -12.20 -10.78 15.20
C SER A 88 -13.27 -10.72 14.10
N ASP A 89 -14.44 -11.30 14.33
CA ASP A 89 -15.62 -11.22 13.44
C ASP A 89 -16.04 -9.78 13.06
N GLN A 90 -15.50 -8.77 13.75
CA GLN A 90 -15.73 -7.36 13.47
C GLN A 90 -15.05 -6.91 12.17
N PRO A 91 -15.74 -6.06 11.36
CA PRO A 91 -15.23 -5.59 10.07
C PRO A 91 -14.03 -4.65 10.18
N VAL A 92 -13.92 -3.97 11.32
CA VAL A 92 -12.82 -3.06 11.63
C VAL A 92 -12.19 -3.49 12.94
N THR A 93 -10.86 -3.53 12.96
CA THR A 93 -10.06 -3.94 14.11
C THR A 93 -8.92 -2.96 14.38
N ILE A 94 -8.49 -2.90 15.64
CA ILE A 94 -7.23 -2.27 16.03
C ILE A 94 -6.20 -3.37 16.23
N VAL A 95 -5.03 -3.23 15.61
CA VAL A 95 -3.88 -4.07 15.92
C VAL A 95 -2.70 -3.23 16.37
N TRP A 96 -2.19 -3.56 17.54
CA TRP A 96 -0.96 -2.98 18.07
C TRP A 96 0.25 -3.65 17.42
N LYS A 97 1.07 -2.86 16.72
CA LYS A 97 2.41 -3.25 16.27
C LYS A 97 3.32 -2.07 16.57
N ALA A 98 4.15 -2.22 17.60
CA ALA A 98 4.95 -1.13 18.14
C ALA A 98 5.71 -0.37 17.03
N PRO A 99 5.71 0.98 17.07
CA PRO A 99 5.14 1.83 18.12
C PRO A 99 3.70 2.32 17.84
N PHE A 100 2.95 1.70 16.92
CA PHE A 100 1.66 2.23 16.46
C PHE A 100 0.48 1.27 16.61
N TYR A 101 -0.67 1.83 16.94
CA TYR A 101 -1.98 1.25 16.72
C TYR A 101 -2.36 1.37 15.24
N ARG A 102 -2.83 0.26 14.68
CA ARG A 102 -3.22 0.13 13.28
C ARG A 102 -4.72 -0.10 13.22
N VAL A 103 -5.49 0.90 12.78
CA VAL A 103 -6.93 0.72 12.56
C VAL A 103 -7.13 0.24 11.13
N ARG A 104 -7.72 -0.94 10.98
CA ARG A 104 -7.79 -1.64 9.70
C ARG A 104 -9.12 -2.33 9.48
N LEU A 105 -9.56 -2.35 8.22
CA LEU A 105 -10.80 -2.94 7.77
C LEU A 105 -10.52 -4.20 6.93
N GLY A 106 -11.34 -5.23 7.10
CA GLY A 106 -11.16 -6.56 6.50
C GLY A 106 -10.94 -7.65 7.55
N PRO A 107 -10.28 -8.77 7.23
CA PRO A 107 -9.53 -9.05 5.99
C PRO A 107 -10.41 -9.35 4.77
N PHE A 108 -9.85 -9.11 3.59
CA PHE A 108 -10.39 -9.48 2.28
C PHE A 108 -9.51 -10.54 1.62
N ALA A 109 -10.12 -11.43 0.83
CA ALA A 109 -9.42 -12.54 0.20
C ALA A 109 -8.52 -12.08 -0.94
N THR A 110 -8.87 -10.98 -1.61
CA THR A 110 -8.12 -10.47 -2.77
C THR A 110 -7.82 -8.98 -2.66
N GLU A 111 -6.73 -8.56 -3.32
CA GLU A 111 -6.37 -7.14 -3.41
C GLU A 111 -7.49 -6.33 -4.08
N THR A 112 -8.11 -6.88 -5.12
CA THR A 112 -9.23 -6.25 -5.84
C THR A 112 -10.43 -5.99 -4.92
N GLN A 113 -10.77 -6.93 -4.02
CA GLN A 113 -11.82 -6.70 -3.02
C GLN A 113 -11.43 -5.55 -2.09
N ALA A 114 -10.20 -5.54 -1.56
CA ALA A 114 -9.73 -4.48 -0.69
C ALA A 114 -9.69 -3.11 -1.39
N LYS A 115 -9.29 -3.05 -2.67
CA LYS A 115 -9.30 -1.80 -3.46
C LYS A 115 -10.70 -1.22 -3.63
N ARG A 116 -11.70 -2.05 -3.92
CA ARG A 116 -13.10 -1.58 -4.00
C ARG A 116 -13.56 -0.94 -2.68
N VAL A 117 -13.21 -1.55 -1.55
CA VAL A 117 -13.51 -0.95 -0.24
C VAL A 117 -12.73 0.34 -0.01
N LEU A 118 -11.45 0.37 -0.40
CA LEU A 118 -10.65 1.58 -0.32
C LEU A 118 -11.28 2.74 -1.11
N ASP A 119 -11.75 2.48 -2.33
CA ASP A 119 -12.38 3.51 -3.17
C ASP A 119 -13.63 4.09 -2.51
N ALA A 120 -14.45 3.25 -1.87
CA ALA A 120 -15.61 3.68 -1.10
C ALA A 120 -15.23 4.40 0.21
N ALA A 121 -14.14 3.97 0.86
CA ALA A 121 -13.69 4.50 2.15
C ALA A 121 -12.97 5.86 2.01
N ARG A 122 -12.29 6.10 0.89
CA ARG A 122 -11.43 7.26 0.65
C ARG A 122 -12.06 8.63 0.96
N PRO A 123 -13.33 8.91 0.62
CA PRO A 123 -13.97 10.17 0.98
C PRO A 123 -14.03 10.44 2.49
N THR A 124 -14.10 9.38 3.31
CA THR A 124 -14.16 9.47 4.78
C THR A 124 -12.78 9.30 5.42
N PHE A 125 -11.93 8.45 4.83
CA PHE A 125 -10.61 8.09 5.32
C PHE A 125 -9.58 8.35 4.20
N PRO A 126 -9.14 9.61 4.01
CA PRO A 126 -8.34 10.00 2.85
C PRO A 126 -6.95 9.35 2.82
N ASP A 127 -6.40 9.05 4.00
CA ASP A 127 -5.08 8.44 4.17
C ASP A 127 -5.11 6.90 4.07
N ALA A 128 -6.28 6.32 3.79
CA ALA A 128 -6.42 4.88 3.73
C ALA A 128 -5.66 4.27 2.54
N PHE A 129 -5.15 3.06 2.74
CA PHE A 129 -4.46 2.29 1.70
C PHE A 129 -4.63 0.77 1.88
N VAL A 130 -4.37 0.01 0.82
CA VAL A 130 -4.41 -1.47 0.88
C VAL A 130 -3.08 -2.02 1.39
N ALA A 131 -3.13 -2.87 2.41
CA ALA A 131 -1.99 -3.54 3.01
C ALA A 131 -2.14 -5.07 2.95
N PRO A 132 -1.21 -5.80 2.32
CA PRO A 132 -1.20 -7.26 2.38
C PRO A 132 -0.66 -7.75 3.74
N GLU A 133 -1.28 -8.79 4.30
CA GLU A 133 -0.78 -9.54 5.45
C GLU A 133 -0.61 -11.01 5.06
N ARG A 134 0.55 -11.58 5.39
CA ARG A 134 0.77 -13.02 5.21
C ARG A 134 0.09 -13.76 6.36
N ILE A 135 -0.59 -14.85 6.02
CA ILE A 135 -1.13 -15.78 7.00
C ILE A 135 -0.06 -16.85 7.22
N GLU A 136 0.36 -17.01 8.47
CA GLU A 136 1.20 -18.14 8.87
C GLU A 136 0.30 -19.39 8.91
N ASP A 137 0.77 -20.49 8.31
CA ASP A 137 0.12 -21.79 8.43
C ASP A 137 0.12 -22.19 9.93
N PRO A 138 -0.99 -22.68 10.49
CA PRO A 138 -1.18 -22.86 11.92
C PRO A 138 -0.24 -23.90 12.56
#